data_AF-A0A7C3L2Q5-F1
#
_entry.id   AF-A0A7C3L2Q5-F1
#
_cell.length_a   1.000
_cell.length_b   1.000
_cell.length_c   1.000
_cell.angle_alpha   90.00
_cell.angle_beta   90.00
_cell.angle_gamma   90.00
#
_symmetry.space_group_name_H-M   'P 1'
#
loop_
_entity.id
_entity.type
_entity.pdbx_description
1 polymer ?
#
loop_
_entity_poly.entity_id
_entity_poly.type
_entity_poly.pdbx_seq_one_letter_code
_entity_poly.pdbx_strand_id
1 'polypeptide(L)'
;MAELNPKDLLLSHRLDFQQVTSLLAPYGFQEIKKADTNLLLIANEPLEKQLLSEIIKEFLDCMARSPNPDQALNFFERFSRATYSKIQFFTYLKASPYTLELLAKLFGSSPFLSEILIRNPTYLYWIADPQTLEQDKPKTVLIRELSVTLRPLHSQERKLEVLCLFKRRELLRIGVRDLLKKSSVEETTIALSTLAEVLIQKTYEICDQSLQHRYG
;
A
#
# COMPACT_ATOMS: atom_id res chain seq x y z
N MET A 1 32.90 -12.37 21.16
CA MET A 1 31.66 -12.83 20.50
C MET A 1 31.41 -11.86 19.36
N ALA A 2 31.21 -12.35 18.13
CA ALA A 2 30.95 -11.46 17.00
C ALA A 2 29.66 -10.67 17.26
N GLU A 3 29.69 -9.37 17.01
CA GLU A 3 28.53 -8.49 17.17
C GLU A 3 27.50 -8.84 16.10
N LEU A 4 26.34 -9.34 16.52
CA LEU A 4 25.25 -9.74 15.63
C LEU A 4 24.74 -8.51 14.87
N ASN A 5 24.68 -8.61 13.54
CA ASN A 5 24.20 -7.55 12.66
C ASN A 5 22.77 -7.87 12.21
N PRO A 6 21.86 -6.90 12.09
CA PRO A 6 20.53 -7.11 11.49
C PRO A 6 20.55 -7.81 10.12
N LYS A 7 21.64 -7.66 9.34
CA LYS A 7 21.84 -8.39 8.07
C LYS A 7 21.90 -9.91 8.25
N ASP A 8 22.34 -10.38 9.41
CA ASP A 8 22.43 -11.80 9.72
C ASP A 8 21.05 -12.47 9.73
N LEU A 9 19.96 -11.72 9.97
CA LEU A 9 18.58 -12.23 9.86
C LEU A 9 18.26 -12.81 8.47
N LEU A 10 18.93 -12.31 7.42
CA LEU A 10 18.68 -12.71 6.04
C LEU A 10 19.82 -13.53 5.43
N LEU A 11 21.06 -13.21 5.80
CA LEU A 11 22.26 -13.75 5.18
C LEU A 11 22.88 -14.91 5.96
N SER A 12 22.58 -15.04 7.26
CA SER A 12 23.07 -16.17 8.05
C SER A 12 22.32 -17.45 7.70
N HIS A 13 23.05 -18.57 7.65
CA HIS A 13 22.46 -19.87 7.39
C HIS A 13 21.75 -20.48 8.61
N ARG A 14 22.08 -20.07 9.85
CA ARG A 14 21.47 -20.58 11.09
C ARG A 14 21.64 -19.58 12.24
N LEU A 15 20.61 -18.79 12.50
CA LEU A 15 20.46 -18.11 13.80
C LEU A 15 19.60 -18.98 14.71
N ASP A 16 19.96 -19.09 15.99
CA ASP A 16 19.08 -19.68 16.99
C ASP A 16 17.98 -18.68 17.42
N PHE A 17 16.96 -19.17 18.12
CA PHE A 17 15.84 -18.33 18.56
C PHE A 17 16.27 -17.19 19.49
N GLN A 18 17.31 -17.38 20.30
CA GLN A 18 17.80 -16.36 21.24
C GLN A 18 18.50 -15.23 20.48
N GLN A 19 19.29 -15.56 19.46
CA GLN A 19 19.94 -14.61 18.56
C GLN A 19 18.91 -13.80 17.77
N VAL A 20 17.92 -14.46 17.16
CA VAL A 20 16.82 -13.78 16.44
C VAL A 20 16.07 -12.84 17.38
N THR A 21 15.75 -13.29 18.60
CA THR A 21 15.08 -12.46 19.60
C THR A 21 15.91 -11.23 19.97
N SER A 22 17.22 -11.39 20.16
CA SER A 22 18.10 -10.27 20.49
C SER A 22 18.16 -9.20 19.37
N LEU A 23 17.99 -9.63 18.12
CA LEU A 23 18.00 -8.76 16.94
C LEU A 23 16.65 -8.08 16.69
N LEU A 24 15.52 -8.78 16.92
CA LEU A 24 14.19 -8.27 16.61
C LEU A 24 13.50 -7.57 17.78
N ALA A 25 13.78 -7.95 19.03
CA ALA A 25 13.16 -7.35 20.21
C ALA A 25 13.32 -5.81 20.31
N PRO A 26 14.46 -5.20 19.92
CA PRO A 26 14.60 -3.74 19.94
C PRO A 26 13.61 -2.99 19.03
N TYR A 27 13.02 -3.67 18.04
CA TYR A 27 12.09 -3.09 17.06
C TYR A 27 10.62 -3.20 17.48
N GLY A 28 10.33 -3.72 18.68
CA GLY A 28 8.98 -3.72 19.25
C GLY A 28 8.04 -4.80 18.72
N PHE A 29 8.55 -5.83 18.03
CA PHE A 29 7.76 -6.98 17.61
C PHE A 29 7.34 -7.83 18.81
N GLN A 30 6.04 -8.12 18.92
CA GLN A 30 5.48 -9.00 19.93
C GLN A 30 5.57 -10.47 19.50
N GLU A 31 5.36 -10.76 18.21
CA GLU A 31 5.35 -12.11 17.65
C GLU A 31 6.70 -12.44 16.97
N ILE A 32 7.80 -12.47 17.73
CA ILE A 32 9.18 -12.64 17.19
C ILE A 32 9.33 -13.78 16.18
N LYS A 33 8.76 -14.97 16.47
CA LYS A 33 8.83 -16.13 15.55
C LYS A 33 8.16 -15.85 14.21
N LYS A 34 7.05 -15.12 14.24
CA LYS A 34 6.28 -14.74 13.05
C LYS A 34 6.98 -13.61 12.31
N ALA A 35 7.58 -12.66 13.01
CA ALA A 35 8.39 -11.61 12.41
C ALA A 35 9.58 -12.20 11.64
N ASP A 36 10.32 -13.14 12.24
CA ASP A 36 11.39 -13.88 11.58
C ASP A 36 10.89 -14.63 10.33
N THR A 37 9.78 -15.36 10.45
CA THR A 37 9.16 -16.05 9.33
C THR A 37 8.77 -15.08 8.21
N ASN A 38 8.17 -13.93 8.53
CA ASN A 38 7.81 -12.91 7.55
C ASN A 38 9.03 -12.37 6.81
N LEU A 39 10.15 -12.11 7.50
CA LEU A 39 11.39 -11.63 6.87
C LEU A 39 11.93 -12.62 5.84
N LEU A 40 11.91 -13.91 6.17
CA LEU A 40 12.33 -14.98 5.24
C LEU A 40 11.38 -15.14 4.05
N LEU A 41 10.08 -14.88 4.23
CA LEU A 41 9.08 -14.92 3.15
C LEU A 41 9.13 -13.67 2.25
N ILE A 42 9.49 -12.51 2.82
CA ILE A 42 9.71 -11.27 2.07
C ILE A 42 10.86 -11.46 1.08
N ALA A 43 11.97 -12.07 1.50
CA ALA A 43 13.13 -12.31 0.66
C ALA A 43 13.57 -13.78 0.73
N ASN A 44 13.16 -14.58 -0.26
CA ASN A 44 13.44 -16.01 -0.29
C ASN A 44 14.62 -16.35 -1.22
N GLU A 45 14.81 -15.59 -2.30
CA GLU A 45 15.91 -15.80 -3.25
C GLU A 45 17.22 -15.10 -2.82
N PRO A 46 18.40 -15.60 -3.22
CA PRO A 46 19.69 -15.02 -2.80
C PRO A 46 19.82 -13.52 -3.11
N LEU A 47 19.39 -13.08 -4.30
CA LEU A 47 19.47 -11.68 -4.70
C LEU A 47 18.46 -10.80 -3.95
N GLU A 48 17.27 -11.33 -3.64
CA GLU A 48 16.29 -10.63 -2.81
C GLU A 48 16.81 -10.41 -1.39
N LYS A 49 17.42 -11.45 -0.80
CA LYS A 49 18.04 -11.38 0.52
C LYS A 49 19.15 -10.36 0.55
N GLN A 50 20.00 -10.34 -0.48
CA GLN A 50 21.05 -9.34 -0.61
C GLN A 50 20.47 -7.92 -0.64
N LEU A 51 19.50 -7.65 -1.52
CA LEU A 51 18.89 -6.32 -1.65
C LEU A 51 18.18 -5.87 -0.37
N LEU A 52 17.39 -6.75 0.26
CA LEU A 52 16.72 -6.42 1.53
C LEU A 52 17.75 -6.22 2.65
N SER A 53 18.83 -7.00 2.70
CA SER A 53 19.90 -6.83 3.69
C SER A 53 20.60 -5.47 3.59
N GLU A 54 20.62 -4.85 2.41
CA GLU A 54 21.20 -3.52 2.24
C GLU A 54 20.37 -2.43 2.94
N ILE A 55 19.06 -2.63 3.08
CA ILE A 55 18.12 -1.69 3.71
C ILE A 55 17.52 -2.22 5.02
N ILE A 56 17.94 -3.39 5.52
CA ILE A 56 17.26 -4.10 6.61
C ILE A 56 17.14 -3.28 7.89
N LYS A 57 18.18 -2.52 8.25
CA LYS A 57 18.15 -1.70 9.47
C LYS A 57 17.06 -0.63 9.37
N GLU A 58 17.05 0.12 8.27
CA GLU A 58 16.06 1.16 8.00
C GLU A 58 14.65 0.57 7.83
N PHE A 59 14.54 -0.60 7.20
CA PHE A 59 13.30 -1.37 7.10
C PHE A 59 12.71 -1.67 8.48
N LEU A 60 13.50 -2.26 9.38
CA LEU A 60 13.06 -2.58 10.73
C LEU A 60 12.76 -1.32 11.57
N ASP A 61 13.58 -0.27 11.44
CA ASP A 61 13.35 1.04 12.08
C ASP A 61 12.01 1.66 11.62
N CYS A 62 11.64 1.52 10.34
CA CYS A 62 10.36 1.99 9.82
C CYS A 62 9.18 1.19 10.39
N MET A 63 9.29 -0.14 10.45
CA MET A 63 8.25 -0.98 11.05
C MET A 63 8.06 -0.67 12.53
N ALA A 64 9.15 -0.48 13.27
CA ALA A 64 9.15 -0.13 14.69
C ALA A 64 8.46 1.22 14.98
N ARG A 65 8.59 2.18 14.06
CA ARG A 65 7.93 3.50 14.15
C ARG A 65 6.44 3.48 13.78
N SER A 66 5.94 2.36 13.23
CA SER A 66 4.53 2.23 12.89
C SER A 66 3.66 1.97 14.14
N PRO A 67 2.35 2.27 14.11
CA PRO A 67 1.47 2.02 15.26
C PRO A 67 1.36 0.55 15.67
N ASN A 68 1.59 -0.38 14.73
CA ASN A 68 1.56 -1.82 14.98
C ASN A 68 2.65 -2.51 14.12
N PRO A 69 3.86 -2.73 14.66
CA PRO A 69 4.99 -3.31 13.92
C PRO A 69 4.72 -4.70 13.37
N ASP A 70 4.10 -5.60 14.15
CA ASP A 70 3.78 -6.96 13.71
C ASP A 70 2.79 -6.96 12.54
N GLN A 71 1.76 -6.11 12.61
CA GLN A 71 0.80 -5.92 11.52
C GLN A 71 1.48 -5.32 10.28
N ALA A 72 2.33 -4.30 10.48
CA ALA A 72 3.04 -3.64 9.40
C ALA A 72 3.89 -4.65 8.61
N LEU A 73 4.66 -5.47 9.32
CA LEU A 73 5.49 -6.52 8.73
C LEU A 73 4.67 -7.60 8.03
N ASN A 74 3.53 -8.01 8.59
CA ASN A 74 2.66 -9.00 7.95
C ASN A 74 2.06 -8.50 6.63
N PHE A 75 1.54 -7.27 6.60
CA PHE A 75 1.05 -6.71 5.34
C PHE A 75 2.17 -6.43 4.35
N PHE A 76 3.37 -6.08 4.82
CA PHE A 76 4.53 -5.92 3.95
C PHE A 76 4.93 -7.23 3.27
N GLU A 77 4.94 -8.36 4.00
CA GLU A 77 5.13 -9.69 3.43
C GLU A 77 4.10 -9.98 2.33
N ARG A 78 2.82 -9.80 2.64
CA ARG A 78 1.73 -10.04 1.69
C ARG A 78 1.82 -9.14 0.46
N PHE A 79 2.19 -7.88 0.67
CA PHE A 79 2.39 -6.92 -0.42
C PHE A 79 3.57 -7.31 -1.30
N SER A 80 4.71 -7.68 -0.70
CA SER A 80 5.91 -8.10 -1.45
C SER A 80 5.62 -9.25 -2.41
N ARG A 81 4.76 -10.19 -2.02
CA ARG A 81 4.30 -11.31 -2.86
C ARG A 81 3.33 -10.92 -3.96
N ALA A 82 2.57 -9.84 -3.75
CA ALA A 82 1.66 -9.31 -4.77
C ALA A 82 2.41 -8.48 -5.82
N THR A 83 3.59 -7.93 -5.50
CA THR A 83 4.39 -7.18 -6.48
C THR A 83 4.83 -8.05 -7.66
N TYR A 84 4.95 -7.44 -8.84
CA TYR A 84 5.40 -8.14 -10.05
C TYR A 84 6.85 -8.63 -9.94
N SER A 85 7.72 -7.86 -9.28
CA SER A 85 9.13 -8.20 -9.08
C SER A 85 9.63 -7.65 -7.75
N LYS A 86 9.97 -8.55 -6.82
CA LYS A 86 10.58 -8.20 -5.52
C LYS A 86 11.93 -7.50 -5.69
N ILE A 87 12.73 -7.89 -6.69
CA ILE A 87 14.01 -7.26 -7.01
C ILE A 87 13.82 -5.77 -7.37
N GLN A 88 12.90 -5.47 -8.30
CA GLN A 88 12.60 -4.08 -8.67
C GLN A 88 12.00 -3.31 -7.50
N PHE A 89 11.14 -3.96 -6.71
CA PHE A 89 10.54 -3.37 -5.52
C PHE A 89 11.59 -2.97 -4.47
N PHE A 90 12.49 -3.87 -4.08
CA PHE A 90 13.55 -3.53 -3.12
C PHE A 90 14.54 -2.49 -3.66
N THR A 91 14.87 -2.56 -4.96
CA THR A 91 15.69 -1.53 -5.61
C THR A 91 15.01 -0.16 -5.53
N TYR A 92 13.70 -0.10 -5.76
CA TYR A 92 12.92 1.13 -5.64
C TYR A 92 12.86 1.65 -4.20
N LEU A 93 12.65 0.78 -3.21
CA LEU A 93 12.64 1.19 -1.79
C LEU A 93 14.01 1.72 -1.35
N LYS A 94 15.09 1.10 -1.79
CA LYS A 94 16.44 1.60 -1.55
C LYS A 94 16.66 2.99 -2.14
N ALA A 95 16.09 3.26 -3.31
CA ALA A 95 16.16 4.58 -3.94
C ALA A 95 15.20 5.60 -3.32
N SER A 96 14.15 5.15 -2.61
CA SER A 96 13.12 6.00 -2.02
C SER A 96 12.79 5.61 -0.57
N PRO A 97 13.62 6.05 0.40
CA PRO A 97 13.37 5.85 1.83
C PRO A 97 11.98 6.33 2.29
N TYR A 98 11.51 7.45 1.74
CA TYR A 98 10.16 7.97 2.00
C TYR A 98 9.07 6.94 1.70
N THR A 99 9.21 6.15 0.63
CA THR A 99 8.20 5.16 0.27
C THR A 99 8.17 3.98 1.25
N LEU A 100 9.32 3.60 1.79
CA LEU A 100 9.41 2.59 2.84
C LEU A 100 8.71 3.08 4.13
N GLU A 101 8.94 4.33 4.53
CA GLU A 101 8.24 4.94 5.68
C GLU A 101 6.73 5.01 5.46
N LEU A 102 6.29 5.41 4.25
CA LEU A 102 4.89 5.43 3.86
C LEU A 102 4.23 4.05 3.98
N LEU A 103 4.87 3.00 3.45
CA LEU A 103 4.38 1.64 3.52
C LEU A 103 4.28 1.14 4.96
N ALA A 104 5.32 1.34 5.77
CA ALA A 104 5.32 0.94 7.17
C ALA A 104 4.18 1.60 7.94
N LYS A 105 3.99 2.90 7.76
CA LYS A 105 2.92 3.66 8.40
C LYS A 105 1.54 3.21 7.92
N LEU A 106 1.34 3.02 6.61
CA LEU A 106 0.07 2.55 6.06
C LEU A 106 -0.30 1.17 6.58
N PHE A 107 0.65 0.23 6.48
CA PHE A 107 0.44 -1.16 6.87
C PHE A 107 0.22 -1.34 8.37
N GLY A 108 0.94 -0.58 9.20
CA GLY A 108 0.75 -0.57 10.65
C GLY A 108 -0.51 0.15 11.11
N SER A 109 -1.16 0.96 10.26
CA SER A 109 -2.29 1.81 10.69
C SER A 109 -3.65 1.37 10.16
N SER A 110 -3.75 0.86 8.93
CA SER A 110 -5.05 0.62 8.30
C SER A 110 -5.10 -0.68 7.49
N PRO A 111 -5.67 -1.76 8.05
CA PRO A 111 -5.91 -3.01 7.31
C PRO A 111 -6.69 -2.78 6.00
N PHE A 112 -7.67 -1.87 6.01
CA PHE A 112 -8.47 -1.56 4.83
C PHE A 112 -7.64 -0.99 3.68
N LEU A 113 -6.75 -0.03 3.96
CA LEU A 113 -5.88 0.56 2.94
C LEU A 113 -4.80 -0.45 2.49
N SER A 114 -4.28 -1.25 3.42
CA SER A 114 -3.34 -2.33 3.11
C SER A 114 -3.92 -3.31 2.09
N GLU A 115 -5.17 -3.74 2.29
CA GLU A 115 -5.86 -4.65 1.36
C GLU A 115 -6.09 -4.03 -0.02
N ILE A 116 -6.39 -2.73 -0.10
CA ILE A 116 -6.51 -2.04 -1.39
C ILE A 116 -5.17 -2.11 -2.14
N LEU A 117 -4.08 -1.81 -1.43
CA LEU A 117 -2.74 -1.74 -2.00
C LEU A 117 -2.20 -3.12 -2.40
N ILE A 118 -2.46 -4.16 -1.60
CA ILE A 118 -2.12 -5.56 -1.93
C ILE A 118 -2.88 -6.04 -3.18
N ARG A 119 -4.17 -5.67 -3.30
CA ARG A 119 -4.96 -6.03 -4.48
C ARG A 119 -4.51 -5.31 -5.76
N ASN A 120 -3.89 -4.13 -5.63
CA ASN A 120 -3.41 -3.33 -6.76
C ASN A 120 -2.04 -2.71 -6.45
N PRO A 121 -0.94 -3.49 -6.53
CA PRO A 121 0.38 -3.02 -6.10
C PRO A 121 0.94 -1.83 -6.90
N THR A 122 0.47 -1.64 -8.13
CA THR A 122 0.82 -0.48 -8.96
C THR A 122 0.37 0.85 -8.35
N TYR A 123 -0.61 0.85 -7.44
CA TYR A 123 -1.03 2.07 -6.75
C TYR A 123 0.04 2.64 -5.84
N LEU A 124 1.03 1.84 -5.41
CA LEU A 124 2.16 2.31 -4.61
C LEU A 124 2.86 3.50 -5.27
N TYR A 125 3.24 3.35 -6.54
CA TYR A 125 3.97 4.38 -7.27
C TYR A 125 3.15 5.66 -7.45
N TRP A 126 1.83 5.53 -7.52
CA TRP A 126 0.92 6.66 -7.61
C TRP A 126 0.80 7.42 -6.28
N ILE A 127 0.67 6.71 -5.14
CA ILE A 127 0.61 7.37 -3.83
C ILE A 127 1.99 7.81 -3.33
N ALA A 128 3.08 7.26 -3.86
CA ALA A 128 4.43 7.69 -3.55
C ALA A 128 4.80 9.01 -4.25
N ASP A 129 4.09 9.38 -5.32
CA ASP A 129 4.23 10.68 -5.98
C ASP A 129 3.69 11.80 -5.05
N PRO A 130 4.54 12.76 -4.63
CA PRO A 130 4.11 13.88 -3.79
C PRO A 130 2.92 14.64 -4.37
N GLN A 131 2.87 14.83 -5.70
CA GLN A 131 1.81 15.61 -6.36
C GLN A 131 0.43 14.97 -6.19
N THR A 132 0.38 13.63 -6.09
CA THR A 132 -0.87 12.90 -5.85
C THR A 132 -1.49 13.22 -4.49
N LEU A 133 -0.66 13.53 -3.49
CA LEU A 133 -1.08 13.70 -2.09
C LEU A 133 -1.13 15.17 -1.64
N GLU A 134 -0.57 16.10 -2.42
CA GLU A 134 -0.44 17.51 -2.06
C GLU A 134 -1.78 18.19 -1.81
N GLN A 135 -2.74 18.04 -2.72
CA GLN A 135 -4.03 18.73 -2.64
C GLN A 135 -5.20 17.77 -2.81
N ASP A 136 -6.38 18.22 -2.36
CA ASP A 136 -7.59 17.48 -2.65
C ASP A 136 -8.02 17.68 -4.10
N LYS A 137 -8.68 16.65 -4.65
CA LYS A 137 -9.18 16.70 -6.01
C LYS A 137 -10.58 17.32 -6.01
N PRO A 138 -10.81 18.44 -6.69
CA PRO A 138 -12.15 18.99 -6.82
C PRO A 138 -13.04 18.01 -7.59
N LYS A 139 -14.35 18.06 -7.32
CA LYS A 139 -15.37 17.22 -7.96
C LYS A 139 -15.25 17.16 -9.49
N THR A 140 -14.97 18.31 -10.11
CA THR A 140 -14.81 18.44 -11.56
C THR A 140 -13.64 17.61 -12.12
N VAL A 141 -12.52 17.54 -11.40
CA VAL A 141 -11.37 16.73 -11.77
C VAL A 141 -11.69 15.24 -11.66
N LEU A 142 -12.34 14.82 -10.57
CA LEU A 142 -12.77 13.42 -10.39
C LEU A 142 -13.72 12.96 -11.51
N ILE A 143 -14.71 13.80 -11.85
CA ILE A 143 -15.64 13.53 -12.96
C ILE A 143 -14.88 13.40 -14.29
N ARG A 144 -13.92 14.29 -14.55
CA ARG A 144 -13.14 14.28 -15.78
C ARG A 144 -12.30 13.01 -15.90
N GLU A 145 -11.51 12.67 -14.89
CA GLU A 145 -10.66 11.46 -14.87
C GLU A 145 -11.48 10.19 -15.08
N LEU A 146 -12.59 10.08 -14.36
CA LEU A 146 -13.46 8.93 -14.45
C LEU A 146 -14.14 8.84 -15.82
N SER A 147 -14.61 9.97 -16.37
CA SER A 147 -15.21 10.01 -17.71
C SER A 147 -14.23 9.62 -18.82
N VAL A 148 -12.97 10.04 -18.71
CA VAL A 148 -11.91 9.63 -19.65
C VAL A 148 -11.67 8.12 -19.59
N THR A 149 -11.66 7.56 -18.38
CA THR A 149 -11.42 6.12 -18.16
C THR A 149 -12.60 5.26 -18.64
N LEU A 150 -13.84 5.77 -18.51
CA LEU A 150 -15.05 5.06 -18.90
C LEU A 150 -15.37 5.16 -20.40
N ARG A 151 -14.94 6.23 -21.08
CA ARG A 151 -15.23 6.49 -22.51
C ARG A 151 -14.93 5.31 -23.46
N PRO A 152 -13.77 4.62 -23.37
CA PRO A 152 -13.47 3.51 -24.29
C PRO A 152 -14.27 2.23 -24.00
N LEU A 153 -15.10 2.19 -22.96
CA LEU A 153 -15.83 1.00 -22.54
C LEU A 153 -17.25 1.00 -23.07
N HIS A 154 -17.64 -0.08 -23.73
CA HIS A 154 -19.00 -0.25 -24.26
C HIS A 154 -19.91 -1.09 -23.35
N SER A 155 -19.34 -2.07 -22.64
CA SER A 155 -20.11 -2.93 -21.73
C SER A 155 -20.42 -2.23 -20.40
N GLN A 156 -21.67 -2.33 -19.93
CA GLN A 156 -22.10 -1.85 -18.62
C GLN A 156 -21.29 -2.50 -17.49
N GLU A 157 -21.09 -3.82 -17.54
CA GLU A 157 -20.36 -4.58 -16.52
C GLU A 157 -18.93 -4.05 -16.37
N ARG A 158 -18.23 -3.86 -17.50
CA ARG A 158 -16.87 -3.29 -17.50
C ARG A 158 -16.83 -1.87 -16.94
N LYS A 159 -17.84 -1.04 -17.24
CA LYS A 159 -17.94 0.32 -16.67
C LYS A 159 -18.09 0.27 -15.15
N LEU A 160 -18.91 -0.65 -14.62
CA LEU A 160 -19.10 -0.83 -13.18
C LEU A 160 -17.86 -1.39 -12.48
N GLU A 161 -17.12 -2.30 -13.13
CA GLU A 161 -15.83 -2.78 -12.63
C GLU A 161 -14.81 -1.65 -12.52
N VAL A 162 -14.70 -0.81 -13.56
CA VAL A 162 -13.81 0.36 -13.55
C VAL A 162 -14.22 1.38 -12.50
N LEU A 163 -15.52 1.60 -12.26
CA LEU A 163 -15.99 2.41 -11.14
C LEU A 163 -15.51 1.87 -9.79
N CYS A 164 -15.55 0.55 -9.60
CA CYS A 164 -15.06 -0.08 -8.36
C CYS A 164 -13.55 0.09 -8.18
N LEU A 165 -12.77 -0.02 -9.26
CA LEU A 165 -11.33 0.24 -9.23
C LEU A 165 -11.03 1.71 -8.92
N PHE A 166 -11.73 2.64 -9.58
CA PHE A 166 -11.60 4.07 -9.34
C PHE A 166 -11.94 4.43 -7.89
N LYS A 167 -13.04 3.88 -7.35
CA LYS A 167 -13.41 4.04 -5.93
C LYS A 167 -12.28 3.62 -5.00
N ARG A 168 -11.74 2.40 -5.17
CA ARG A 168 -10.67 1.88 -4.30
C ARG A 168 -9.41 2.74 -4.39
N ARG A 169 -9.03 3.15 -5.61
CA ARG A 169 -7.88 4.01 -5.86
C ARG A 169 -8.02 5.36 -5.14
N GLU A 170 -9.15 6.04 -5.29
CA GLU A 170 -9.35 7.34 -4.65
C GLU A 170 -9.53 7.23 -3.12
N LEU A 171 -10.15 6.16 -2.62
CA LEU A 171 -10.17 5.87 -1.17
C LEU A 171 -8.77 5.67 -0.61
N LEU A 172 -7.88 5.01 -1.35
CA LEU A 172 -6.48 4.87 -0.97
C LEU A 172 -5.79 6.24 -0.86
N ARG A 173 -5.95 7.10 -1.87
CA ARG A 173 -5.38 8.47 -1.85
C ARG A 173 -5.88 9.28 -0.67
N ILE A 174 -7.20 9.32 -0.47
CA ILE A 174 -7.83 10.08 0.62
C ILE A 174 -7.33 9.55 1.97
N GLY A 175 -7.34 8.22 2.16
CA GLY A 175 -6.88 7.61 3.40
C GLY A 175 -5.38 7.79 3.67
N VAL A 176 -4.54 7.78 2.64
CA VAL A 176 -3.10 8.07 2.77
C VAL A 176 -2.88 9.52 3.17
N ARG A 177 -3.62 10.48 2.58
CA ARG A 177 -3.52 11.90 2.95
C ARG A 177 -3.88 12.13 4.42
N ASP A 178 -4.97 11.52 4.86
CA ASP A 178 -5.40 11.53 6.27
C ASP A 178 -4.31 10.93 7.19
N LEU A 179 -3.78 9.75 6.84
CA LEU A 179 -2.70 9.10 7.57
C LEU A 179 -1.44 9.97 7.70
N LEU A 180 -1.06 10.65 6.62
CA LEU A 180 0.08 11.55 6.58
C LEU A 180 -0.20 12.92 7.20
N LYS A 181 -1.40 13.15 7.75
CA LYS A 181 -1.86 14.45 8.28
C LYS A 181 -1.74 15.58 7.24
N LYS A 182 -1.94 15.23 5.96
CA LYS A 182 -2.02 16.16 4.82
C LYS A 182 -3.44 16.67 4.58
N SER A 183 -4.40 16.20 5.37
CA SER A 183 -5.78 16.67 5.38
C SER A 183 -6.31 16.71 6.80
N SER A 184 -7.18 17.67 7.11
CA SER A 184 -7.97 17.65 8.33
C SER A 184 -9.09 16.61 8.25
N VAL A 185 -9.72 16.28 9.38
CA VAL A 185 -10.86 15.36 9.43
C VAL A 185 -12.03 15.89 8.59
N GLU A 186 -12.25 17.21 8.62
CA GLU A 186 -13.26 17.89 7.80
C GLU A 186 -12.95 17.76 6.31
N GLU A 187 -11.70 18.03 5.90
CA GLU A 187 -11.27 17.89 4.50
C GLU A 187 -11.40 16.45 4.02
N THR A 188 -10.99 15.47 4.83
CA THR A 188 -11.15 14.04 4.52
C THR A 188 -12.62 13.67 4.37
N THR A 189 -13.51 14.17 5.23
CA THR A 189 -14.95 13.90 5.17
C THR A 189 -15.58 14.50 3.90
N ILE A 190 -15.18 15.73 3.54
CA ILE A 190 -15.59 16.38 2.28
C ILE A 190 -15.11 15.58 1.07
N ALA A 191 -13.85 15.11 1.07
CA ALA A 191 -13.29 14.32 -0.01
C ALA A 191 -14.05 12.99 -0.21
N LEU A 192 -14.37 12.30 0.89
CA LEU A 192 -15.16 11.06 0.87
C LEU A 192 -16.57 11.29 0.34
N SER A 193 -17.23 12.36 0.78
CA SER A 193 -18.58 12.72 0.33
C SER A 193 -18.58 13.10 -1.16
N THR A 194 -17.60 13.88 -1.59
CA THR A 194 -17.40 14.27 -2.99
C THR A 194 -17.19 13.04 -3.88
N LEU A 195 -16.34 12.10 -3.44
CA LEU A 195 -16.14 10.83 -4.15
C LEU A 195 -17.43 10.03 -4.25
N ALA A 196 -18.19 9.93 -3.16
CA ALA A 196 -19.47 9.22 -3.15
C ALA A 196 -20.48 9.84 -4.15
N GLU A 197 -20.63 11.16 -4.16
CA GLU A 197 -21.49 11.86 -5.11
C GLU A 197 -21.11 11.57 -6.56
N VAL A 198 -19.82 11.64 -6.89
CA VAL A 198 -19.33 11.36 -8.25
C VAL A 198 -19.62 9.92 -8.66
N LEU A 199 -19.40 8.96 -7.76
CA LEU A 199 -19.64 7.54 -8.03
C LEU A 199 -21.13 7.24 -8.19
N ILE A 200 -22.00 7.80 -7.35
CA ILE A 200 -23.45 7.63 -7.44
C ILE A 200 -23.95 8.20 -8.77
N GLN A 201 -23.56 9.43 -9.08
CA GLN A 201 -23.96 10.10 -10.33
C GLN A 201 -23.54 9.28 -11.56
N LYS A 202 -22.29 8.80 -11.60
CA LYS A 202 -21.79 8.02 -12.74
C LYS A 202 -22.42 6.63 -12.82
N THR A 203 -22.70 6.00 -11.69
CA THR A 203 -23.41 4.71 -11.66
C THR A 203 -24.82 4.87 -12.21
N TYR A 204 -25.54 5.92 -11.80
CA TYR A 204 -26.84 6.27 -12.34
C TYR A 204 -26.80 6.45 -13.86
N GLU A 205 -25.90 7.30 -14.38
CA GLU A 205 -25.75 7.54 -15.82
C GLU A 205 -25.49 6.25 -16.62
N ILE A 206 -24.67 5.34 -16.07
CA ILE A 206 -24.36 4.06 -16.72
C ILE A 206 -25.58 3.15 -16.77
N CYS A 207 -26.32 3.04 -15.66
CA CYS A 207 -27.51 2.21 -15.59
C CYS A 207 -28.65 2.77 -16.44
N ASP A 208 -28.87 4.09 -16.41
CA ASP A 208 -29.90 4.77 -17.19
C ASP A 208 -29.67 4.59 -18.70
N GLN A 209 -28.44 4.81 -19.19
CA GLN A 209 -28.09 4.56 -20.60
C GLN A 209 -28.35 3.11 -21.02
N SER A 210 -28.04 2.16 -20.15
CA SER A 210 -28.28 0.74 -20.44
C SER A 210 -29.78 0.40 -20.50
N LEU A 211 -30.57 0.97 -19.59
CA LEU A 211 -32.02 0.78 -19.55
C LEU A 211 -32.71 1.43 -20.76
N GLN A 212 -32.35 2.67 -21.12
CA GLN A 212 -32.86 3.34 -22.32
C GLN A 212 -32.55 2.55 -23.58
N HIS A 213 -31.32 2.04 -23.73
CA HIS A 213 -30.97 1.19 -24.86
C HIS A 213 -31.81 -0.11 -24.93
N ARG A 214 -32.25 -0.64 -23.78
CA ARG A 214 -33.01 -1.88 -23.71
C ARG A 214 -34.52 -1.69 -23.84
N TYR A 215 -35.07 -0.58 -23.36
CA TYR A 215 -36.51 -0.40 -23.18
C TYR A 215 -37.09 0.85 -23.85
N GLY A 216 -36.28 1.79 -24.32
CA GLY A 216 -36.72 3.08 -24.87
C GLY A 216 -36.79 4.16 -23.80
#